data_AF-A0A7X8HXY3-F1
#
_entry.id   AF-A0A7X8HXY3-F1
#
_cell.length_a   1.000
_cell.length_b   1.000
_cell.length_c   1.000
_cell.angle_alpha   90.00
_cell.angle_beta   90.00
_cell.angle_gamma   90.00
#
_symmetry.space_group_name_H-M   'P 1'
#
loop_
_entity.id
_entity.type
_entity.pdbx_description
1 polymer ?
#
loop_
_entity_poly.entity_id
_entity_poly.type
_entity_poly.pdbx_seq_one_letter_code
_entity_poly.pdbx_strand_id
1 'polypeptide(L)'
;MTPVQSKLWQLLAQPHWRCVHPERLPLAPRPPLAVAQVRVVLGQGKNLPTWLQTDLLHALSLSETQFQIIDETEWLAQQQPNAPVLLGFDLTSEQQAVGWQGHLPLTAQQKRELWSYLCRCYFAP
;
A
#
# COMPACT_ATOMS: atom_id res chain seq x y z
N MET A 1 12.09 -8.22 16.75
CA MET A 1 11.72 -9.15 17.84
C MET A 1 12.61 -8.86 19.03
N THR A 2 12.07 -8.51 20.19
CA THR A 2 12.91 -8.37 21.39
C THR A 2 13.17 -9.76 22.01
N PRO A 3 14.33 -9.98 22.66
CA PRO A 3 14.74 -11.30 23.16
C PRO A 3 13.76 -11.94 24.14
N VAL A 4 13.00 -11.12 24.88
CA VAL A 4 12.05 -11.57 25.91
C VAL A 4 10.84 -12.28 25.29
N GLN A 5 10.38 -11.84 24.11
CA GLN A 5 9.28 -12.46 23.39
C GLN A 5 9.67 -13.80 22.75
N SER A 6 10.95 -14.11 22.56
CA SER A 6 11.33 -15.41 21.99
C SER A 6 11.30 -16.54 23.03
N LYS A 7 11.59 -16.24 24.31
CA LYS A 7 11.72 -17.27 25.35
C LYS A 7 10.37 -17.83 25.83
N LEU A 8 9.37 -16.97 25.97
CA LEU A 8 8.03 -17.40 26.44
C LEU A 8 7.33 -18.31 25.43
N TRP A 9 7.50 -18.03 24.14
CA TRP A 9 6.92 -18.84 23.07
C TRP A 9 7.64 -20.17 22.86
N GLN A 10 8.98 -20.21 23.01
CA GLN A 10 9.73 -21.47 22.97
C GLN A 10 9.39 -22.39 24.15
N LEU A 11 9.10 -21.83 25.33
CA LEU A 11 8.71 -22.59 26.52
C LEU A 11 7.36 -23.31 26.41
N LEU A 12 6.44 -22.80 25.58
CA LEU A 12 5.07 -23.32 25.48
C LEU A 12 4.90 -24.40 24.41
N ALA A 13 5.96 -24.74 23.66
CA ALA A 13 5.99 -25.79 22.62
C ALA A 13 4.78 -25.79 21.66
N GLN A 14 4.20 -24.62 21.38
CA GLN A 14 3.03 -24.51 20.50
C GLN A 14 3.47 -24.31 19.04
N PRO A 15 2.89 -25.07 18.08
CA PRO A 15 3.04 -24.77 16.67
C PRO A 15 2.39 -23.40 16.40
N HIS A 16 3.19 -22.47 15.86
CA HIS A 16 2.85 -21.13 15.35
C HIS A 16 1.37 -20.75 15.48
N TRP A 17 1.00 -20.07 16.57
CA TRP A 17 -0.40 -19.74 16.85
C TRP A 17 -0.93 -18.75 15.80
N ARG A 18 -1.88 -19.19 14.95
CA ARG A 18 -2.70 -18.32 14.10
C ARG A 18 -3.89 -17.84 14.93
N CYS A 19 -3.78 -16.65 15.50
CA CYS A 19 -4.92 -16.02 16.17
C CYS A 19 -5.93 -15.54 15.09
N VAL A 20 -7.16 -16.05 15.14
CA VAL A 20 -8.26 -15.72 14.20
C VAL A 20 -9.29 -14.77 14.83
N HIS A 21 -8.97 -14.19 16.00
CA HIS A 21 -9.84 -13.25 16.71
C HIS A 21 -9.38 -11.79 16.58
N PRO A 22 -10.32 -10.82 16.45
CA PRO A 22 -10.01 -9.43 16.15
C PRO A 22 -9.62 -8.60 17.39
N GLU A 23 -9.45 -9.22 18.56
CA GLU A 23 -8.83 -8.56 19.70
C GLU A 23 -7.34 -8.45 19.45
N ARG A 24 -6.96 -7.34 18.79
CA ARG A 24 -5.59 -6.95 18.52
C ARG A 24 -4.79 -6.97 19.83
N LEU A 25 -3.96 -7.99 20.02
CA LEU A 25 -2.80 -7.85 20.89
C LEU A 25 -2.04 -6.61 20.39
N PRO A 26 -1.77 -5.59 21.23
CA PRO A 26 -1.15 -4.33 20.81
C PRO A 26 0.25 -4.50 20.19
N LEU A 27 0.81 -5.71 20.25
CA LEU A 27 2.14 -6.07 19.79
C LEU A 27 2.16 -7.25 18.80
N ALA A 28 1.01 -7.68 18.26
CA ALA A 28 1.01 -8.70 17.22
C ALA A 28 1.74 -8.15 15.97
N PRO A 29 2.73 -8.88 15.41
CA PRO A 29 3.35 -8.48 14.17
C PRO A 29 2.27 -8.45 13.09
N ARG A 30 2.05 -7.28 12.49
CA ARG A 30 1.16 -7.17 11.34
C ARG A 30 1.67 -8.10 10.24
N PRO A 31 0.78 -8.81 9.53
CA PRO A 31 1.21 -9.62 8.41
C PRO A 31 1.97 -8.71 7.43
N PRO A 32 3.09 -9.18 6.85
CA PRO A 32 3.77 -8.43 5.81
C PRO A 32 2.77 -8.18 4.68
N LEU A 33 2.68 -6.94 4.20
CA LEU A 33 1.83 -6.63 3.05
C LEU A 33 2.25 -7.53 1.89
N ALA A 34 1.25 -8.00 1.13
CA ALA A 34 1.52 -8.62 -0.15
C ALA A 34 2.40 -7.68 -0.99
N VAL A 35 3.37 -8.25 -1.70
CA VAL A 35 4.23 -7.50 -2.61
C VAL A 35 3.34 -7.03 -3.77
N ALA A 36 2.77 -5.83 -3.63
CA ALA A 36 1.99 -5.19 -4.67
C ALA A 36 2.94 -4.62 -5.72
N GLN A 37 2.62 -4.81 -7.00
CA GLN A 37 3.33 -4.13 -8.08
C GLN A 37 2.94 -2.66 -8.14
N VAL A 38 1.68 -2.35 -7.83
CA VAL A 38 1.17 -0.99 -7.71
C VAL A 38 0.59 -0.80 -6.33
N ARG A 39 1.08 0.22 -5.62
CA ARG A 39 0.51 0.67 -4.37
C ARG A 39 -0.03 2.09 -4.53
N VAL A 40 -1.28 2.26 -4.14
CA VAL A 40 -1.98 3.54 -4.10
C VAL A 40 -2.15 3.96 -2.65
N VAL A 41 -1.55 5.08 -2.29
CA VAL A 41 -1.71 5.73 -0.99
C VAL A 41 -2.78 6.80 -1.12
N LEU A 42 -3.80 6.75 -0.28
CA LEU A 42 -4.89 7.72 -0.25
C LEU A 42 -4.79 8.58 1.00
N GLY A 43 -5.02 9.88 0.87
CA GLY A 43 -5.17 10.77 2.01
C GLY A 43 -6.29 10.31 2.95
N GLN A 44 -6.18 10.72 4.22
CA GLN A 44 -7.08 10.26 5.28
C GLN A 44 -8.57 10.44 4.92
N GLY A 45 -9.32 9.34 5.00
CA GLY A 45 -10.78 9.33 4.74
C GLY A 45 -11.18 9.53 3.27
N LYS A 46 -10.21 9.46 2.35
CA LYS A 46 -10.46 9.48 0.90
C LYS A 46 -10.62 8.07 0.38
N ASN A 47 -11.42 7.95 -0.67
CA ASN A 47 -11.62 6.70 -1.39
C ASN A 47 -11.16 6.89 -2.83
N LEU A 48 -10.48 5.88 -3.37
CA LEU A 48 -10.22 5.81 -4.79
C LEU A 48 -11.54 5.49 -5.50
N PRO A 49 -11.98 6.29 -6.48
CA PRO A 49 -13.17 5.98 -7.24
C PRO A 49 -13.02 4.62 -7.94
N THR A 50 -14.05 3.79 -7.91
CA THR A 50 -14.04 2.43 -8.48
C THR A 50 -13.69 2.43 -9.97
N TRP A 51 -14.17 3.42 -10.73
CA TRP A 51 -13.81 3.55 -12.15
C TRP A 51 -12.29 3.75 -12.34
N LEU A 52 -11.65 4.56 -11.50
CA LEU A 52 -10.21 4.82 -11.60
C LEU A 52 -9.40 3.59 -11.20
N GLN A 53 -9.86 2.84 -10.20
CA GLN A 53 -9.26 1.57 -9.82
C GLN A 53 -9.31 0.57 -10.98
N THR A 54 -10.48 0.40 -11.59
CA THR A 54 -10.69 -0.50 -12.73
C THR A 54 -9.82 -0.09 -13.93
N ASP A 55 -9.77 1.21 -14.25
CA ASP A 55 -8.93 1.74 -15.33
C ASP A 55 -7.44 1.45 -15.08
N LEU A 56 -6.95 1.62 -13.84
CA LEU A 56 -5.55 1.32 -13.50
C LEU A 56 -5.24 -0.18 -13.60
N LEU A 57 -6.13 -1.05 -13.13
CA LEU A 57 -5.99 -2.50 -13.25
C LEU A 57 -5.91 -2.93 -14.71
N HIS A 58 -6.80 -2.40 -15.56
CA HIS A 58 -6.80 -2.71 -16.99
C HIS A 58 -5.58 -2.15 -17.71
N ALA A 59 -5.24 -0.89 -17.47
CA ALA A 59 -4.16 -0.22 -18.18
C ALA A 59 -2.79 -0.84 -17.91
N LEU A 60 -2.61 -1.43 -16.73
CA LEU A 60 -1.38 -2.10 -16.31
C LEU A 60 -1.47 -3.63 -16.38
N SER A 61 -2.60 -4.19 -16.83
CA SER A 61 -2.85 -5.64 -16.89
C SER A 61 -2.55 -6.36 -15.55
N LEU A 62 -3.00 -5.78 -14.45
CA LEU A 62 -2.75 -6.28 -13.09
C LEU A 62 -3.91 -7.14 -12.57
N SER A 63 -3.59 -8.12 -11.74
CA SER A 63 -4.58 -8.77 -10.88
C SER A 63 -4.86 -7.93 -9.62
N GLU A 64 -6.02 -8.16 -8.98
CA GLU A 64 -6.36 -7.49 -7.71
C GLU A 64 -5.32 -7.75 -6.61
N THR A 65 -4.63 -8.90 -6.65
CA THR A 65 -3.56 -9.23 -5.70
C THR A 65 -2.27 -8.43 -5.91
N GLN A 66 -2.06 -7.85 -7.09
CA GLN A 66 -0.91 -7.03 -7.45
C GLN A 66 -1.15 -5.53 -7.26
N PHE A 67 -2.40 -5.15 -6.99
CA PHE A 67 -2.83 -3.78 -6.78
C PHE A 67 -3.29 -3.59 -5.34
N GLN A 68 -2.66 -2.66 -4.63
CA GLN A 68 -2.99 -2.43 -3.23
C GLN A 68 -3.34 -0.97 -2.99
N ILE A 69 -4.47 -0.75 -2.30
CA ILE A 69 -4.86 0.56 -1.79
C ILE A 69 -4.57 0.57 -0.28
N ILE A 70 -3.97 1.65 0.21
CA ILE A 70 -3.68 1.87 1.62
C ILE A 70 -3.97 3.31 2.01
N ASP A 71 -4.47 3.53 3.22
CA ASP A 71 -4.64 4.88 3.79
C ASP A 71 -3.27 5.47 4.17
N GLU A 72 -3.11 6.78 4.03
CA GLU A 72 -1.87 7.50 4.34
C GLU A 72 -1.41 7.26 5.78
N THR A 73 -2.33 7.25 6.75
CA THR A 73 -2.00 7.02 8.17
C THR A 73 -1.50 5.59 8.40
N GLU A 74 -2.11 4.63 7.69
CA GLU A 74 -1.69 3.23 7.77
C GLU A 74 -0.34 3.02 7.08
N TRP A 75 -0.13 3.64 5.93
CA TRP A 75 1.12 3.60 5.19
C TRP A 75 2.29 4.20 5.99
N LEU A 76 2.06 5.33 6.66
CA LEU A 76 3.04 5.95 7.57
C LEU A 76 3.31 5.07 8.81
N ALA A 77 2.26 4.52 9.42
CA ALA A 77 2.42 3.61 10.57
C ALA A 77 3.20 2.33 10.22
N GLN A 78 3.21 1.94 8.95
CA GLN A 78 3.96 0.80 8.43
C GLN A 78 5.35 1.15 7.90
N GLN A 79 5.87 2.34 8.22
CA GLN A 79 7.19 2.81 7.78
C GLN A 79 7.29 2.96 6.25
N GLN A 80 6.22 3.43 5.61
CA GLN A 80 6.19 3.76 4.17
C GLN A 80 6.63 2.59 3.28
N PRO A 81 5.93 1.44 3.33
CA PRO A 81 6.31 0.29 2.53
C PRO A 81 6.30 0.66 1.03
N ASN A 82 7.37 0.30 0.34
CA ASN A 82 7.59 0.63 -1.08
C ASN A 82 6.90 -0.37 -2.03
N ALA A 83 6.73 0.04 -3.30
CA ALA A 83 6.25 -0.77 -4.42
C ALA A 83 6.92 -0.29 -5.72
N PRO A 84 7.03 -1.12 -6.77
CA PRO A 84 7.56 -0.71 -8.07
C PRO A 84 6.86 0.54 -8.63
N VAL A 85 5.55 0.62 -8.45
CA VAL A 85 4.76 1.82 -8.74
C VAL A 85 4.07 2.27 -7.46
N LEU A 86 4.47 3.44 -6.95
CA LEU A 86 3.84 4.06 -5.79
C LEU A 86 3.15 5.36 -6.22
N LEU A 87 1.83 5.41 -6.02
CA LEU A 87 0.95 6.53 -6.38
C LEU A 87 0.33 7.14 -5.14
N GLY A 88 0.19 8.46 -5.11
CA GLY A 88 -0.44 9.21 -4.03
C GLY A 88 -1.64 10.01 -4.52
N PHE A 89 -2.78 9.90 -3.84
CA PHE A 89 -3.92 10.77 -4.10
C PHE A 89 -4.36 11.50 -2.83
N ASP A 90 -4.54 12.80 -2.94
CA ASP A 90 -5.04 13.66 -1.86
C ASP A 90 -4.24 13.57 -0.55
N LEU A 91 -2.92 13.37 -0.66
CA LEU A 91 -2.03 13.28 0.50
C LEU A 91 -1.97 14.60 1.24
N THR A 92 -1.82 14.53 2.57
CA THR A 92 -1.74 15.73 3.44
C THR A 92 -0.42 16.49 3.30
N SER A 93 0.62 15.83 2.78
CA SER A 93 1.95 16.41 2.57
C SER A 93 2.59 15.83 1.31
N GLU A 94 3.47 16.61 0.67
CA GLU A 94 4.29 16.09 -0.42
C GLU A 94 5.28 15.05 0.15
N GLN A 95 4.99 13.78 -0.11
CA GLN A 95 5.79 12.66 0.35
C GLN A 95 6.84 12.30 -0.72
N GLN A 96 8.13 12.58 -0.45
CA GLN A 96 9.24 12.26 -1.39
C GLN A 96 9.31 10.77 -1.77
N ALA A 97 8.77 9.89 -0.93
CA ALA A 97 8.75 8.46 -1.19
C ALA A 97 7.80 8.06 -2.34
N VAL A 98 6.80 8.87 -2.67
CA VAL A 98 5.80 8.56 -3.70
C VAL A 98 6.27 9.07 -5.06
N GLY A 99 6.33 8.20 -6.06
CA GLY A 99 6.84 8.57 -7.39
C GLY A 99 5.90 9.44 -8.23
N TRP A 100 4.60 9.44 -7.93
CA TRP A 100 3.64 10.39 -8.50
C TRP A 100 2.51 10.74 -7.53
N GLN A 101 2.09 12.01 -7.49
CA GLN A 101 1.03 12.50 -6.62
C GLN A 101 0.01 13.34 -7.39
N GLY A 102 -1.26 13.29 -6.99
CA GLY A 102 -2.32 14.13 -7.53
C GLY A 102 -3.51 14.29 -6.61
N HIS A 103 -4.47 15.11 -7.03
CA HIS A 103 -5.70 15.37 -6.28
C HIS A 103 -6.92 14.89 -7.06
N LEU A 104 -7.90 14.32 -6.37
CA LEU A 104 -9.14 13.88 -7.01
C LEU A 104 -10.20 14.99 -6.93
N PRO A 105 -10.93 15.26 -8.04
CA PRO A 105 -10.84 14.64 -9.35
C PRO A 105 -9.63 15.12 -10.18
N LEU A 106 -9.04 14.21 -10.97
CA LEU A 106 -7.88 14.54 -11.82
C LEU A 106 -8.23 15.49 -12.97
N THR A 107 -7.43 16.54 -13.10
CA THR A 107 -7.44 17.42 -14.28
C THR A 107 -6.88 16.70 -15.51
N ALA A 108 -7.16 17.23 -16.71
CA ALA A 108 -6.62 16.68 -17.96
C ALA A 108 -5.08 16.63 -17.99
N GLN A 109 -4.43 17.62 -17.36
CA GLN A 109 -2.97 17.64 -17.20
C GLN A 109 -2.50 16.51 -16.28
N GLN A 110 -3.09 16.37 -15.09
CA GLN A 110 -2.72 15.31 -14.14
C GLN A 110 -2.93 13.92 -14.72
N LYS A 111 -3.96 13.70 -15.54
CA LYS A 111 -4.16 12.43 -16.25
C LYS A 111 -2.99 12.10 -17.19
N ARG A 112 -2.49 13.09 -17.94
CA ARG A 112 -1.34 12.90 -18.84
C ARG A 112 -0.04 12.65 -18.08
N GLU A 113 0.16 13.36 -16.98
CA GLU A 113 1.33 13.19 -16.10
C GLU A 113 1.32 11.81 -15.45
N LEU A 114 0.17 11.38 -14.92
CA LEU A 114 -0.03 10.03 -14.38
C LEU A 114 0.28 8.98 -15.45
N TRP A 115 -0.31 9.11 -16.64
CA TRP A 115 -0.05 8.17 -17.73
C TRP A 115 1.43 8.10 -18.11
N SER A 116 2.09 9.25 -18.24
CA SER A 116 3.52 9.33 -18.57
C SER A 116 4.39 8.72 -17.48
N TYR A 117 4.01 8.88 -16.20
CA TYR A 117 4.67 8.22 -15.08
C TYR A 117 4.50 6.70 -15.14
N LEU A 118 3.27 6.21 -15.34
CA LEU A 118 2.98 4.78 -15.48
C LEU A 118 3.76 4.14 -16.64
N CYS A 119 3.83 4.82 -17.79
CA CYS A 119 4.64 4.38 -18.92
C CYS A 119 6.12 4.21 -18.55
N ARG A 120 6.69 5.14 -17.77
CA ARG A 120 8.09 5.07 -17.35
C ARG A 120 8.35 3.96 -16.33
N CYS A 121 7.46 3.75 -15.38
CA CYS A 121 7.71 2.80 -14.30
C CYS A 121 7.37 1.35 -14.67
N TYR A 122 6.37 1.15 -15.56
CA TYR A 122 5.83 -0.18 -15.83
C TYR A 122 6.26 -0.75 -17.20
N PHE A 123 6.67 0.10 -18.14
CA PHE A 123 7.08 -0.32 -19.49
C PHE A 123 8.55 0.00 -19.81
N ALA A 124 9.32 0.52 -18.85
CA ALA A 124 10.77 0.56 -18.99
C ALA A 124 11.37 -0.84 -18.75
N PRO A 125 12.30 -1.30 -19.60
CA PRO A 125 12.91 -2.63 -19.53
C PRO A 125 13.80 -2.85 -18.30
#